data_AF-A0A9C7SB03-F1
#
_entry.id   AF-A0A9C7SB03-F1
#
_cell.length_a   1.000
_cell.length_b   1.000
_cell.length_c   1.000
_cell.angle_alpha   90.00
_cell.angle_beta   90.00
_cell.angle_gamma   90.00
#
_symmetry.space_group_name_H-M   'P 1'
#
loop_
_entity.id
_entity.type
_entity.pdbx_description
1 polymer ?
#
loop_
_entity_poly.entity_id
_entity_poly.type
_entity_poly.pdbx_seq_one_letter_code
_entity_poly.pdbx_strand_id
1 'polypeptide(L)' 'VIVPHSIQQAARVADYAAFLLLGELIEHGTGEQIFTNPRDKRTEDYITGRFG' A
#
# COMPACT_ATOMS: atom_id res chain seq x y z
N VAL A 1 -11.61 -3.20 8.97
CA VAL A 1 -10.81 -2.19 8.24
C VAL A 1 -9.89 -1.52 9.24
N ILE A 2 -8.57 -1.58 9.02
CA ILE A 2 -7.54 -1.00 9.91
C ILE A 2 -6.70 -0.04 9.07
N VAL A 3 -6.29 1.10 9.64
CA VAL A 3 -5.37 2.06 9.01
C VAL A 3 -4.06 2.07 9.80
N PRO A 4 -3.13 1.15 9.50
CA PRO A 4 -1.87 1.06 10.23
C PRO A 4 -0.90 2.18 9.82
N HIS A 5 -0.08 2.63 10.76
CA HIS A 5 1.02 3.57 10.49
C HIS A 5 2.30 2.89 9.96
N SER A 6 2.30 1.56 9.81
CA SER A 6 3.44 0.79 9.32
C SER A 6 3.01 -0.14 8.19
N ILE A 7 3.69 -0.01 7.06
CA ILE A 7 3.51 -0.87 5.88
C ILE A 7 3.92 -2.30 6.22
N GLN A 8 4.99 -2.49 6.99
CA GLN A 8 5.47 -3.83 7.39
C GLN A 8 4.45 -4.56 8.27
N GLN A 9 3.70 -3.83 9.11
CA GLN A 9 2.61 -4.43 9.89
C GLN A 9 1.44 -4.78 8.98
N ALA A 10 1.03 -3.85 8.10
CA ALA A 10 -0.07 -4.06 7.15
C ALA A 10 0.17 -5.30 6.27
N ALA A 11 1.36 -5.41 5.70
CA ALA A 11 1.74 -6.49 4.80
C ALA A 11 1.69 -7.89 5.44
N ARG A 12 1.80 -7.98 6.77
CA ARG A 12 1.72 -9.28 7.47
C ARG A 12 0.31 -9.76 7.76
N VAL A 13 -0.68 -8.85 7.80
CA VAL A 13 -2.01 -9.16 8.35
C VAL A 13 -3.16 -8.87 7.41
N ALA A 14 -2.92 -8.13 6.31
CA ALA A 14 -3.98 -7.68 5.42
C ALA A 14 -4.14 -8.61 4.21
N ASP A 15 -5.31 -9.23 4.09
CA ASP A 15 -5.71 -9.96 2.87
C ASP A 15 -5.90 -9.01 1.69
N TYR A 16 -6.40 -7.81 1.96
CA TYR A 16 -6.63 -6.74 0.98
C TYR A 16 -6.08 -5.41 1.49
N ALA A 17 -5.60 -4.60 0.56
CA ALA A 17 -5.09 -3.26 0.85
C ALA A 17 -5.60 -2.24 -0.16
N ALA A 18 -5.71 -1.00 0.30
CA ALA A 18 -6.02 0.16 -0.51
C ALA A 18 -5.04 1.28 -0.14
N PHE A 19 -4.39 1.85 -1.15
CA PHE A 19 -3.47 2.97 -0.99
C PHE A 19 -4.19 4.26 -1.38
N LEU A 20 -4.21 5.21 -0.43
CA LEU A 20 -4.73 6.55 -0.66
C LEU A 20 -3.61 7.57 -0.56
N LEU A 21 -3.65 8.56 -1.45
CA LEU A 21 -2.73 9.69 -1.45
C LEU A 21 -3.54 10.99 -1.60
N LEU A 22 -3.40 11.91 -0.65
CA LEU A 22 -4.11 13.20 -0.63
C LEU A 22 -5.65 13.10 -0.76
N GLY A 23 -6.23 12.01 -0.23
CA GLY A 23 -7.67 11.78 -0.29
C GLY A 23 -8.15 11.06 -1.55
N GLU A 24 -7.26 10.75 -2.50
CA GLU A 24 -7.58 9.98 -3.69
C GLU A 24 -7.20 8.51 -3.52
N LEU A 25 -8.06 7.60 -3.99
CA LEU A 25 -7.75 6.17 -4.08
C LEU A 25 -6.83 5.94 -5.27
N ILE A 26 -5.58 5.61 -5.00
CA ILE A 26 -4.56 5.41 -6.02
C ILE A 26 -4.56 3.96 -6.51
N GLU A 27 -4.62 3.00 -5.59
CA GLU A 27 -4.61 1.58 -5.92
C GLU A 27 -5.34 0.76 -4.86
N HIS A 28 -6.00 -0.33 -5.26
CA HIS A 28 -6.57 -1.32 -4.34
C HIS A 28 -6.41 -2.73 -4.91
N GLY A 29 -6.28 -3.72 -4.04
CA GLY A 29 -6.06 -5.10 -4.44
C GLY A 29 -5.80 -6.02 -3.27
N THR A 30 -5.31 -7.23 -3.56
CA THR A 30 -4.81 -8.14 -2.53
C THR A 30 -3.58 -7.53 -1.85
N GLY A 31 -3.35 -7.89 -0.58
CA GLY A 31 -2.14 -7.48 0.14
C GLY A 31 -0.87 -7.87 -0.64
N GLU A 32 -0.83 -9.09 -1.17
CA GLU A 32 0.30 -9.57 -2.00
C GLU A 32 0.53 -8.70 -3.24
N GLN A 33 -0.52 -8.31 -3.98
CA GLN A 33 -0.34 -7.41 -5.13
C GLN A 33 0.22 -6.07 -4.65
N ILE A 34 -0.43 -5.43 -3.68
CA ILE A 34 -0.09 -4.07 -3.25
C ILE A 34 1.31 -4.01 -2.65
N PHE A 35 1.69 -4.95 -1.78
CA PHE A 35 2.95 -4.88 -1.03
C PHE A 35 4.16 -5.47 -1.76
N THR A 36 3.96 -6.29 -2.79
CA THR A 36 5.07 -7.01 -3.46
C THR A 36 5.22 -6.66 -4.93
N ASN A 37 4.12 -6.40 -5.64
CA ASN A 37 4.14 -6.01 -7.06
C ASN A 37 3.02 -5.00 -7.39
N PRO A 38 3.09 -3.78 -6.81
CA PRO A 38 2.11 -2.74 -7.06
C PRO A 38 2.09 -2.34 -8.53
N ARG A 39 0.91 -1.94 -9.03
CA ARG A 39 0.71 -1.54 -10.44
C ARG A 39 0.94 -0.05 -10.66
N ASP A 40 0.71 0.78 -9.64
CA ASP A 40 0.94 2.21 -9.72
C ASP A 40 2.32 2.56 -9.13
N LYS A 41 3.07 3.37 -9.88
CA LYS A 41 4.41 3.84 -9.47
C LYS A 41 4.39 4.59 -8.14
N ARG A 42 3.32 5.33 -7.83
CA ARG A 42 3.18 6.05 -6.55
C ARG A 42 3.00 5.07 -5.39
N THR A 43 2.31 3.96 -5.61
CA THR A 43 2.21 2.88 -4.61
C THR A 43 3.58 2.24 -4.38
N GLU A 44 4.31 1.93 -5.48
CA GLU A 44 5.66 1.37 -5.43
C GLU A 44 6.64 2.27 -4.67
N ASP A 45 6.71 3.55 -5.05
CA ASP A 45 7.60 4.52 -4.44
C ASP A 45 7.28 4.65 -2.92
N TYR A 46 6.01 4.55 -2.51
CA TYR A 46 5.57 4.70 -1.11
C TYR A 46 5.99 3.50 -0.27
N ILE A 47 5.76 2.29 -0.79
CA ILE A 47 6.07 1.03 -0.11
C ILE A 47 7.57 0.82 0.00
N THR A 48 8.32 1.22 -1.02
CA THR A 48 9.79 1.12 -1.04
C THR A 48 10.49 2.25 -0.27
N GLY A 49 9.75 3.25 0.23
CA GLY A 49 10.31 4.38 0.98
C GLY A 49 11.10 5.36 0.12
N ARG A 50 10.79 5.45 -1.18
CA ARG A 50 11.35 6.45 -2.10
C ARG A 50 10.65 7.81 -2.01
N PHE A 51 9.55 7.90 -1.28
CA PHE A 51 9.03 9.19 -0.82
C PHE A 51 9.94 9.69 0.29
N GLY A 52 10.70 10.75 -0.02
CA GLY A 52 11.41 11.54 0.99
C GLY A 52 10.46 12.23 1.95
#